data_AF-A0A366DUB7-F1
#
_entry.id   AF-A0A366DUB7-F1
#
_cell.length_a   1.000
_cell.length_b   1.000
_cell.length_c   1.000
_cell.angle_alpha   90.00
_cell.angle_beta   90.00
_cell.angle_gamma   90.00
#
_symmetry.space_group_name_H-M   'P 1'
#
loop_
_entity.id
_entity.type
_entity.pdbx_description
1 polymer ?
#
loop_
_entity_poly.entity_id
_entity_poly.type
_entity_poly.pdbx_seq_one_letter_code
_entity_poly.pdbx_strand_id
1 'polypeptide(L)'
;MLVDQDSCRGWRMCVTGCPYKKVYFNHRTGKAEKCTFCYPRVEVGLPTVCSETCMGRLCYLGVVLYDADRVAEAAATPDEKDLYEAQLGVFLDPEDAEVRQEAERAGIAPDWIDAARRSPVRALISEYRVALPLHPEFPTLPMVWYIPPLSPVVDALTATGFDGEDAHNLFGAIGSLRIPLEYLAELFTAGDPVPVRDALARLAAMRSYLRDINPAEPPRRVDRHRRRHDRRTALRPAPPARRREIRRALRHSDRGGR
;
A
#
# COMPACT_ATOMS: atom_id res chain seq x y z
N MET A 1 1.70 3.58 19.14
CA MET A 1 2.79 4.35 19.80
C MET A 1 2.30 5.74 20.21
N LEU A 2 2.31 6.05 21.51
CA LEU A 2 1.96 7.36 22.09
C LEU A 2 3.13 7.91 22.91
N VAL A 3 3.14 9.22 23.17
CA VAL A 3 4.02 9.83 24.19
C VAL A 3 3.17 10.08 25.42
N ASP A 4 3.46 9.36 26.50
CA ASP A 4 2.86 9.61 27.82
C ASP A 4 3.26 11.01 28.30
N GLN A 5 2.27 11.89 28.44
CA GLN A 5 2.50 13.26 28.83
C GLN A 5 2.92 13.38 30.30
N ASP A 6 2.50 12.50 31.20
CA ASP A 6 2.87 12.58 32.62
C ASP A 6 4.29 12.10 32.86
N SER A 7 4.71 11.06 32.15
CA SER A 7 6.08 10.54 32.19
C SER A 7 7.09 11.37 31.39
N CYS A 8 6.63 12.18 30.42
CA CYS A 8 7.51 12.98 29.57
C CYS A 8 8.27 14.05 30.38
N ARG A 9 9.60 13.94 30.40
CA ARG A 9 10.52 14.90 31.05
C ARG A 9 11.12 15.94 30.11
N GLY A 10 10.75 15.94 28.84
CA GLY A 10 11.22 16.94 27.88
C GLY A 10 12.69 16.81 27.46
N TRP A 11 13.29 15.61 27.55
CA TRP A 11 14.69 15.36 27.13
C TRP A 11 14.96 15.57 25.64
N ARG A 12 13.92 15.59 24.80
CA ARG A 12 13.97 15.83 23.34
C ARG A 12 14.74 14.80 22.51
N MET A 13 15.30 13.75 23.11
CA MET A 13 15.99 12.68 22.37
C MET A 13 15.08 11.98 21.34
N CYS A 14 13.79 11.85 21.64
CA CYS A 14 12.80 11.28 20.71
C CYS A 14 12.61 12.11 19.43
N VAL A 15 12.82 13.43 19.47
CA VAL A 15 12.72 14.31 18.29
C VAL A 15 13.86 14.00 17.32
N THR A 16 15.07 13.83 17.85
CA THR A 16 16.23 13.42 17.05
C THR A 16 16.10 11.97 16.59
N GLY A 17 15.70 11.06 17.48
CA GLY A 17 15.64 9.62 17.21
C GLY A 17 14.58 9.19 16.20
N CYS A 18 13.50 9.95 16.01
CA CYS A 18 12.54 9.65 14.96
C CYS A 18 13.13 10.02 13.58
N PRO A 19 13.34 9.04 12.68
CA PRO A 19 13.96 9.32 11.39
C PRO A 19 12.99 10.10 10.47
N TYR A 20 11.68 9.90 10.63
CA TYR A 20 10.63 10.64 9.91
C TYR A 20 10.31 12.03 10.45
N LYS A 21 10.97 12.46 11.55
CA LYS A 21 10.71 13.75 12.23
C LYS A 21 9.23 14.00 12.54
N LYS A 22 8.52 12.95 13.00
CA LYS A 22 7.08 13.00 13.37
C LYS A 22 6.81 13.17 14.87
N VAL A 23 7.84 13.55 15.61
CA VAL A 23 7.74 13.96 17.02
C VAL A 23 8.09 15.45 17.08
N TYR A 24 7.20 16.24 17.64
CA TYR A 24 7.32 17.69 17.74
C TYR A 24 7.48 18.09 19.20
N PHE A 25 8.29 19.10 19.47
CA PHE A 25 8.47 19.60 20.83
C PHE A 25 7.53 20.78 21.08
N ASN A 26 6.70 20.69 22.10
CA ASN A 26 5.87 21.79 22.53
C ASN A 26 6.69 22.70 23.46
N HIS A 27 7.09 23.85 22.93
CA HIS A 27 7.91 24.83 23.67
C HIS A 27 7.20 25.48 24.86
N ARG A 28 5.87 25.38 24.94
CA ARG A 28 5.08 25.94 26.05
C ARG A 28 4.98 24.97 27.22
N THR A 29 4.65 23.70 26.94
CA THR A 29 4.52 22.66 27.97
C THR A 29 5.86 22.03 28.34
N GLY A 30 6.88 22.21 27.50
CA GLY A 30 8.18 21.57 27.64
C GLY A 30 8.16 20.07 27.33
N LYS A 31 7.11 19.56 26.67
CA LYS A 31 6.89 18.13 26.41
C LYS A 31 6.90 17.80 24.92
N ALA A 32 7.20 16.55 24.60
CA ALA A 32 7.10 16.05 23.23
C ALA A 32 5.67 15.60 22.92
N GLU A 33 5.22 15.91 21.71
CA GLU A 33 3.91 15.55 21.17
C GLU A 33 4.08 14.89 19.79
N LYS A 34 3.14 14.02 19.42
CA LYS A 34 3.15 13.35 18.12
C LYS A 34 1.73 12.97 17.71
N CYS A 35 1.58 12.53 16.47
CA CYS A 35 0.34 11.90 16.00
C CYS A 35 -0.09 10.79 16.97
N THR A 36 -1.33 10.87 17.46
CA THR A 36 -1.94 9.90 18.38
C THR A 36 -2.73 8.81 17.66
N PHE A 37 -2.67 8.80 16.33
CA PHE A 37 -3.50 7.96 15.46
C PHE A 37 -4.99 8.07 15.76
N CYS A 38 -5.41 9.22 16.28
CA CYS A 38 -6.78 9.47 16.75
C CYS A 38 -7.31 8.32 17.64
N TYR A 39 -6.50 7.77 18.54
CA TYR A 39 -6.89 6.60 19.35
C TYR A 39 -8.30 6.71 19.99
N PRO A 40 -8.78 7.87 20.50
CA PRO A 40 -10.12 7.93 21.09
C PRO A 40 -11.25 7.66 20.08
N ARG A 41 -10.99 7.88 18.78
CA ARG A 41 -11.91 7.57 17.69
C ARG A 41 -11.77 6.11 17.26
N VAL A 42 -10.55 5.65 17.10
CA VAL A 42 -10.26 4.27 16.65
C VAL A 42 -10.77 3.24 17.67
N GLU A 43 -10.69 3.53 18.97
CA GLU A 43 -11.21 2.68 20.05
C GLU A 43 -12.72 2.42 19.96
N VAL A 44 -13.47 3.34 19.34
CA VAL A 44 -14.92 3.19 19.11
C VAL A 44 -15.25 2.89 17.64
N GLY A 45 -14.26 2.43 16.87
CA GLY A 45 -14.44 2.02 15.47
C GLY A 45 -14.56 3.17 14.46
N LEU A 46 -14.30 4.41 14.86
CA LEU A 46 -14.32 5.56 13.96
C LEU A 46 -12.96 5.74 13.26
N PRO A 47 -12.94 6.21 11.99
CA PRO A 47 -11.70 6.50 11.29
C PRO A 47 -10.94 7.66 11.92
N THR A 48 -9.64 7.74 11.62
CA THR A 48 -8.83 8.92 11.96
C THR A 48 -9.34 10.16 11.21
N VAL A 49 -9.19 11.34 11.81
CA VAL A 49 -9.70 12.59 11.23
C VAL A 49 -9.11 12.83 9.84
N CYS A 50 -7.80 12.65 9.66
CA CYS A 50 -7.16 12.85 8.36
C CYS A 50 -7.63 11.85 7.29
N SER A 51 -8.07 10.65 7.68
CA SER A 51 -8.63 9.67 6.75
C SER A 51 -10.08 9.99 6.40
N GLU A 52 -10.88 10.39 7.39
CA GLU A 52 -12.29 10.76 7.20
C GLU A 52 -12.45 12.01 6.32
N THR A 53 -11.60 13.02 6.52
CA THR A 53 -11.65 14.27 5.77
C THR A 53 -10.85 14.23 4.46
N CYS A 54 -10.37 13.05 4.05
CA CYS A 54 -9.59 12.90 2.82
C CYS A 54 -10.47 13.12 1.58
N MET A 55 -10.46 14.33 1.02
CA MET A 55 -11.21 14.69 -0.19
C MET A 55 -10.88 13.80 -1.39
N GLY A 56 -9.61 13.41 -1.52
CA GLY A 56 -9.15 12.52 -2.60
C GLY A 56 -9.52 11.06 -2.39
N ARG A 57 -10.03 10.68 -1.21
CA ARG A 57 -10.41 9.30 -0.85
C ARG A 57 -9.28 8.29 -1.06
N LEU A 58 -8.06 8.73 -0.72
CA LEU A 58 -6.82 7.96 -0.91
C LEU A 58 -6.37 7.23 0.37
N CYS A 59 -6.94 7.59 1.52
CA CYS A 59 -6.57 7.03 2.81
C CYS A 59 -7.43 5.79 3.11
N TYR A 60 -6.77 4.65 3.29
CA TYR A 60 -7.39 3.39 3.69
C TYR A 60 -6.90 3.03 5.09
N LEU A 61 -7.82 2.58 5.94
CA LEU A 61 -7.53 2.03 7.27
C LEU A 61 -7.96 0.57 7.30
N GLY A 62 -7.18 -0.26 7.98
CA GLY A 62 -7.44 -1.68 8.08
C GLY A 62 -6.51 -2.35 9.07
N VAL A 63 -6.99 -3.43 9.68
CA VAL A 63 -6.21 -4.23 10.63
C VAL A 63 -5.21 -5.09 9.87
N VAL A 64 -4.00 -5.21 10.40
CA VAL A 64 -2.97 -6.12 9.91
C VAL A 64 -2.47 -6.91 11.12
N LEU A 65 -2.59 -8.24 11.06
CA LEU A 65 -2.00 -9.11 12.07
C LEU A 65 -0.51 -9.25 11.78
N TYR A 66 0.32 -9.23 12.82
CA TYR A 66 1.77 -9.33 12.69
C TYR A 66 2.36 -10.12 13.86
N ASP A 67 3.45 -10.83 13.60
CA ASP A 67 4.19 -11.57 14.61
C ASP A 67 5.16 -10.65 15.36
N ALA A 68 4.85 -10.33 16.61
CA ALA A 68 5.66 -9.42 17.42
C ALA A 68 7.07 -9.96 17.72
N ASP A 69 7.23 -11.28 17.82
CA ASP A 69 8.50 -11.91 18.16
C ASP A 69 9.51 -11.84 16.99
N ARG A 70 9.00 -11.76 15.76
CA ARG A 70 9.81 -11.64 14.54
C ARG A 70 10.17 -10.20 14.16
N VAL A 71 9.62 -9.20 14.85
CA VAL A 71 9.87 -7.77 14.57
C VAL A 71 11.35 -7.41 14.70
N ALA A 72 12.00 -7.85 15.79
CA ALA A 72 13.40 -7.51 16.05
C ALA A 72 14.34 -8.15 15.02
N GLU A 73 14.08 -9.41 14.65
CA GLU A 73 14.82 -10.11 13.60
C GLU A 73 14.65 -9.41 12.25
N ALA A 74 13.41 -9.09 11.86
CA ALA A 74 13.13 -8.42 10.59
C ALA A 74 13.76 -7.02 10.52
N ALA A 75 13.71 -6.25 11.61
CA ALA A 75 14.34 -4.93 11.65
C ALA A 75 15.89 -4.99 11.65
N ALA A 76 16.47 -6.12 12.03
CA ALA A 76 17.92 -6.36 12.03
C ALA A 76 18.44 -6.98 10.72
N THR A 77 17.61 -7.04 9.67
CA THR A 77 18.01 -7.53 8.34
C THR A 77 19.27 -6.78 7.85
N PRO A 78 20.36 -7.47 7.48
CA PRO A 78 21.63 -6.82 7.15
C PRO A 78 21.61 -5.94 5.89
N ASP A 79 20.90 -6.38 4.84
CA ASP A 79 20.73 -5.60 3.60
C ASP A 79 19.45 -4.77 3.72
N GLU A 80 19.59 -3.45 3.57
CA GLU A 80 18.48 -2.51 3.66
C GLU A 80 17.42 -2.76 2.57
N LYS A 81 17.80 -3.33 1.42
CA LYS A 81 16.88 -3.68 0.33
C LYS A 81 15.98 -4.85 0.67
N ASP A 82 16.43 -5.72 1.58
CA ASP A 82 15.66 -6.87 2.03
C ASP A 82 14.66 -6.50 3.14
N LEU A 83 14.78 -5.32 3.77
CA LEU A 83 13.88 -4.88 4.85
C LEU A 83 12.41 -4.82 4.44
N TYR A 84 12.12 -4.50 3.17
CA TYR A 84 10.75 -4.53 2.64
C TYR A 84 10.14 -5.94 2.70
N GLU A 85 10.83 -6.94 2.17
CA GLU A 85 10.33 -8.33 2.19
C GLU A 85 10.41 -8.92 3.60
N ALA A 86 11.41 -8.54 4.40
CA ALA A 86 11.49 -8.92 5.81
C ALA A 86 10.25 -8.42 6.58
N GLN A 87 9.85 -7.16 6.41
CA GLN A 87 8.64 -6.61 7.02
C GLN A 87 7.39 -7.36 6.54
N LEU A 88 7.26 -7.65 5.24
CA LEU A 88 6.16 -8.47 4.72
C LEU A 88 6.10 -9.84 5.38
N GLY A 89 7.26 -10.45 5.65
CA GLY A 89 7.38 -11.74 6.33
C GLY A 89 6.89 -11.75 7.78
N VAL A 90 6.75 -10.58 8.41
CA VAL A 90 6.19 -10.42 9.77
C VAL A 90 4.65 -10.37 9.75
N PHE A 91 4.04 -9.99 8.62
CA PHE A 91 2.58 -9.95 8.51
C PHE A 91 1.96 -11.34 8.36
N LEU A 92 0.87 -11.56 9.09
CA LEU A 92 0.19 -12.84 9.18
C LEU A 92 -1.07 -12.85 8.29
N ASP A 93 -1.39 -14.01 7.71
CA ASP A 93 -2.62 -14.20 6.94
C ASP A 93 -3.80 -14.50 7.86
N PRO A 94 -4.79 -13.60 7.99
CA PRO A 94 -5.96 -13.83 8.85
C PRO A 94 -6.94 -14.88 8.30
N GLU A 95 -6.77 -15.37 7.06
CA GLU A 95 -7.54 -16.52 6.56
C GLU A 95 -6.94 -17.87 7.02
N ASP A 96 -5.67 -17.89 7.42
CA ASP A 96 -5.03 -19.08 7.97
C ASP A 96 -5.72 -19.50 9.27
N ALA A 97 -6.05 -20.79 9.39
CA ALA A 97 -6.70 -21.34 10.57
C ALA A 97 -5.77 -21.32 11.79
N GLU A 98 -4.46 -21.53 11.60
CA GLU A 98 -3.48 -21.53 12.69
C GLU A 98 -3.29 -20.11 13.25
N VAL A 99 -3.17 -19.12 12.37
CA VAL A 99 -3.08 -17.70 12.75
C VAL A 99 -4.32 -17.26 13.54
N ARG A 100 -5.52 -17.67 13.12
CA ARG A 100 -6.76 -17.34 13.86
C ARG A 100 -6.82 -17.99 15.22
N GLN A 101 -6.47 -19.27 15.31
CA GLN A 101 -6.43 -19.96 16.59
C GLN A 101 -5.42 -19.32 17.54
N GLU A 102 -4.25 -18.91 17.03
CA GLU A 102 -3.24 -18.25 17.84
C GLU A 102 -3.67 -16.83 18.24
N ALA A 103 -4.30 -16.07 17.34
CA ALA A 103 -4.88 -14.76 17.66
C ALA A 103 -5.92 -14.85 18.79
N GLU A 104 -6.78 -15.89 18.76
CA GLU A 104 -7.74 -16.16 19.83
C GLU A 104 -7.04 -16.50 21.15
N ARG A 105 -6.00 -17.37 21.13
CA ARG A 105 -5.19 -17.69 22.33
C ARG A 105 -4.48 -16.47 22.90
N ALA A 106 -4.01 -15.56 22.04
CA ALA A 106 -3.40 -14.30 22.42
C ALA A 106 -4.40 -13.26 22.94
N GLY A 107 -5.71 -13.58 22.97
CA GLY A 107 -6.75 -12.71 23.50
C GLY A 107 -7.22 -11.61 22.55
N ILE A 108 -6.93 -11.73 21.25
CA ILE A 108 -7.43 -10.81 20.23
C ILE A 108 -8.94 -11.04 20.06
N ALA A 109 -9.73 -9.97 20.21
CA ALA A 109 -11.18 -10.08 20.11
C ALA A 109 -11.63 -10.53 18.70
N PRO A 110 -12.70 -11.34 18.57
CA PRO A 110 -13.16 -11.88 17.28
C PRO A 110 -13.41 -10.80 16.22
N ASP A 111 -14.00 -9.67 16.62
CA ASP A 111 -14.27 -8.55 15.71
C ASP A 111 -13.01 -7.97 15.06
N TRP A 112 -11.86 -8.01 15.75
CA TRP A 112 -10.57 -7.57 15.21
C TRP A 112 -10.01 -8.57 14.21
N ILE A 113 -10.19 -9.86 14.45
CA ILE A 113 -9.82 -10.92 13.50
C ILE A 113 -10.66 -10.78 12.22
N ASP A 114 -11.97 -10.60 12.35
CA ASP A 114 -12.87 -10.37 11.20
C ASP A 114 -12.60 -9.04 10.47
N ALA A 115 -12.14 -8.01 11.18
CA ALA A 115 -11.67 -6.78 10.58
C ALA A 115 -10.36 -6.99 9.79
N ALA A 116 -9.43 -7.81 10.30
CA ALA A 116 -8.19 -8.15 9.61
C ALA A 116 -8.46 -8.92 8.30
N ARG A 117 -9.39 -9.87 8.32
CA ARG A 117 -9.82 -10.63 7.14
C ARG A 117 -10.38 -9.75 6.02
N ARG A 118 -11.09 -8.69 6.39
CA ARG A 118 -11.69 -7.72 5.45
C ARG A 118 -10.82 -6.49 5.20
N SER A 119 -9.58 -6.49 5.67
CA SER A 119 -8.71 -5.32 5.67
C SER A 119 -8.28 -4.93 4.25
N PRO A 120 -8.69 -3.74 3.75
CA PRO A 120 -8.22 -3.27 2.45
C PRO A 120 -6.71 -2.99 2.46
N VAL A 121 -6.16 -2.60 3.63
CA VAL A 121 -4.73 -2.34 3.80
C VAL A 121 -3.93 -3.63 3.62
N ARG A 122 -4.34 -4.74 4.27
CA ARG A 122 -3.68 -6.04 4.12
C ARG A 122 -3.75 -6.54 2.67
N ALA A 123 -4.88 -6.36 1.99
CA ALA A 123 -5.01 -6.73 0.59
C ALA A 123 -4.06 -5.92 -0.32
N LEU A 124 -3.95 -4.60 -0.13
CA LEU A 124 -3.05 -3.74 -0.91
C LEU A 124 -1.56 -4.06 -0.68
N ILE A 125 -1.20 -4.42 0.56
CA ILE A 125 0.15 -4.76 0.99
C ILE A 125 0.54 -6.19 0.55
N SER A 126 -0.16 -7.21 1.06
CA SER A 126 0.28 -8.60 0.98
C SER A 126 -0.28 -9.35 -0.23
N GLU A 127 -1.53 -9.08 -0.62
CA GLU A 127 -2.19 -9.81 -1.71
C GLU A 127 -1.86 -9.20 -3.09
N TYR A 128 -2.06 -7.89 -3.24
CA TYR A 128 -1.87 -7.20 -4.51
C TYR A 128 -0.45 -6.68 -4.69
N ARG A 129 0.34 -6.53 -3.61
CA ARG A 129 1.70 -5.99 -3.65
C ARG A 129 1.78 -4.70 -4.47
N VAL A 130 0.92 -3.74 -4.13
CA VAL A 130 0.87 -2.40 -4.74
C VAL A 130 1.14 -1.27 -3.75
N ALA A 131 1.02 -1.55 -2.44
CA ALA A 131 1.45 -0.64 -1.40
C ALA A 131 2.87 -1.00 -0.95
N LEU A 132 3.69 0.02 -0.70
CA LEU A 132 5.09 -0.08 -0.29
C LEU A 132 5.33 0.77 0.98
N PRO A 133 6.25 0.36 1.87
CA PRO A 133 6.59 1.14 3.06
C PRO A 133 7.34 2.42 2.67
N LEU A 134 7.31 3.45 3.53
CA LEU A 134 8.12 4.66 3.33
C LEU A 134 9.46 4.54 4.06
N HIS A 135 10.57 4.70 3.35
CA HIS A 135 11.94 4.60 3.86
C HIS A 135 12.14 3.33 4.72
N PRO A 136 12.02 2.11 4.14
CA PRO A 136 12.25 0.87 4.88
C PRO A 136 13.65 0.79 5.49
N GLU A 137 14.66 1.46 4.91
CA GLU A 137 16.05 1.56 5.37
C GLU A 137 16.24 2.25 6.73
N PHE A 138 15.17 2.73 7.38
CA PHE A 138 15.21 3.30 8.73
C PHE A 138 15.06 2.27 9.87
N PRO A 139 15.29 0.99 9.60
CA PRO A 139 14.72 -0.21 10.26
C PRO A 139 13.67 0.02 11.36
N THR A 140 12.63 0.81 11.09
CA THR A 140 11.54 1.05 12.06
C THR A 140 10.29 0.22 11.81
N LEU A 141 10.27 -0.54 10.70
CA LEU A 141 9.12 -1.30 10.19
C LEU A 141 7.83 -0.45 10.16
N PRO A 142 7.78 0.59 9.30
CA PRO A 142 6.69 1.57 9.30
C PRO A 142 5.34 0.93 8.96
N MET A 143 4.28 1.37 9.63
CA MET A 143 2.91 0.85 9.46
C MET A 143 1.99 1.77 8.63
N VAL A 144 2.55 2.81 8.01
CA VAL A 144 1.85 3.64 7.00
C VAL A 144 2.52 3.43 5.65
N TRP A 145 1.76 2.89 4.71
CA TRP A 145 2.24 2.44 3.40
C TRP A 145 1.62 3.26 2.28
N TYR A 146 2.30 3.33 1.15
CA TYR A 146 1.97 4.21 0.03
C TYR A 146 1.86 3.41 -1.27
N ILE A 147 0.89 3.79 -2.11
CA ILE A 147 0.80 3.29 -3.48
C ILE A 147 1.56 4.29 -4.37
N PRO A 148 2.59 3.87 -5.13
CA PRO A 148 3.35 4.79 -5.95
C PRO A 148 2.46 5.37 -7.08
N PRO A 149 2.61 6.65 -7.42
CA PRO A 149 1.74 7.30 -8.38
C PRO A 149 2.08 6.86 -9.81
N LEU A 150 1.04 6.55 -10.59
CA LEU A 150 1.14 6.57 -12.04
C LEU A 150 1.21 8.04 -12.48
N SER A 151 2.42 8.61 -12.51
CA SER A 151 2.74 9.89 -13.19
C SER A 151 2.13 9.88 -14.60
N PRO A 152 1.69 10.98 -15.25
CA PRO A 152 0.87 10.93 -16.47
C PRO A 152 1.50 10.11 -17.61
N VAL A 153 1.26 8.79 -17.57
CA VAL A 153 1.76 7.80 -18.53
C VAL A 153 1.01 7.98 -19.84
N VAL A 154 -0.26 8.34 -19.71
CA VAL A 154 -1.20 8.48 -20.81
C VAL A 154 -0.84 9.69 -21.66
N ASP A 155 -0.55 10.86 -21.06
CA ASP A 155 -0.23 12.08 -21.81
C ASP A 155 1.11 11.96 -22.57
N ALA A 156 2.09 11.28 -21.97
CA ALA A 156 3.38 11.02 -22.62
C ALA A 156 3.23 10.04 -23.80
N LEU A 157 2.39 9.00 -23.66
CA LEU A 157 2.17 8.02 -24.71
C LEU A 157 1.25 8.52 -25.84
N THR A 158 0.17 9.24 -25.54
CA THR A 158 -0.70 9.83 -26.59
C THR A 158 0.03 10.86 -27.44
N ALA A 159 1.02 11.59 -26.88
CA ALA A 159 1.88 12.49 -27.63
C ALA A 159 2.76 11.78 -28.69
N THR A 160 2.99 10.48 -28.55
CA THR A 160 3.78 9.66 -29.49
C THR A 160 2.95 8.92 -30.54
N GLY A 161 1.62 9.10 -30.54
CA GLY A 161 0.70 8.45 -31.49
C GLY A 161 0.36 6.99 -31.16
N PHE A 162 0.89 6.45 -30.06
CA PHE A 162 0.51 5.15 -29.53
C PHE A 162 -0.71 5.27 -28.61
N ASP A 163 -1.55 4.23 -28.55
CA ASP A 163 -2.63 4.16 -27.56
C ASP A 163 -2.01 4.08 -26.16
N GLY A 164 -2.02 5.21 -25.45
CA GLY A 164 -1.42 5.38 -24.14
C GLY A 164 -2.08 4.59 -23.01
N GLU A 165 -3.11 3.81 -23.34
CA GLU A 165 -3.85 2.99 -22.40
C GLU A 165 -3.87 1.49 -22.76
N ASP A 166 -3.15 1.07 -23.81
CA ASP A 166 -2.83 -0.34 -24.08
C ASP A 166 -1.80 -0.84 -23.07
N ALA A 167 -2.08 -1.98 -22.43
CA ALA A 167 -1.20 -2.56 -21.41
C ALA A 167 0.24 -2.72 -21.88
N HIS A 168 0.50 -3.16 -23.11
CA HIS A 168 1.85 -3.36 -23.64
C HIS A 168 2.62 -2.04 -23.78
N ASN A 169 1.93 -0.97 -24.20
CA ASN A 169 2.50 0.38 -24.30
C ASN A 169 2.72 0.99 -22.91
N LEU A 170 1.77 0.79 -21.99
CA LEU A 170 1.89 1.20 -20.59
C LEU A 170 3.08 0.52 -19.88
N PHE A 171 3.32 -0.78 -20.13
CA PHE A 171 4.48 -1.50 -19.58
C PHE A 171 5.81 -0.96 -20.14
N GLY A 172 5.87 -0.68 -21.45
CA GLY A 172 7.05 -0.06 -22.08
C GLY A 172 7.31 1.37 -21.61
N ALA A 173 6.26 2.10 -21.22
CA ALA A 173 6.32 3.48 -20.75
C ALA A 173 6.64 3.66 -19.26
N ILE A 174 6.76 2.58 -18.48
CA ILE A 174 7.19 2.68 -17.07
C ILE A 174 8.59 3.33 -17.00
N GLY A 175 9.44 3.09 -18.00
CA GLY A 175 10.74 3.76 -18.13
C GLY A 175 10.68 5.21 -18.64
N SER A 176 9.53 5.67 -19.14
CA SER A 176 9.32 7.03 -19.66
C SER A 176 8.41 7.87 -18.75
N LEU A 177 8.21 7.45 -17.51
CA LEU A 177 7.45 8.22 -16.52
C LEU A 177 8.15 9.55 -16.25
N ARG A 178 7.35 10.61 -16.06
CA ARG A 178 7.86 11.92 -15.67
C ARG A 178 8.55 11.89 -14.31
N ILE A 179 8.11 11.01 -13.40
CA ILE A 179 8.79 10.75 -12.13
C ILE A 179 9.77 9.59 -12.38
N PRO A 180 11.08 9.78 -12.16
CA PRO A 180 12.07 8.71 -12.31
C PRO A 180 11.76 7.53 -11.39
N LEU A 181 11.94 6.32 -11.90
CA LEU A 181 11.69 5.09 -11.14
C LEU A 181 12.64 5.00 -9.93
N GLU A 182 13.88 5.43 -10.14
CA GLU A 182 14.94 5.45 -9.13
C GLU A 182 14.54 6.34 -7.96
N TYR A 183 13.94 7.51 -8.22
CA TYR A 183 13.45 8.39 -7.16
C TYR A 183 12.39 7.72 -6.28
N LEU A 184 11.46 6.98 -6.89
CA LEU A 184 10.45 6.23 -6.14
C LEU A 184 11.07 5.05 -5.37
N ALA A 185 12.11 4.42 -5.92
CA ALA A 185 12.83 3.34 -5.28
C ALA A 185 13.56 3.82 -4.01
N GLU A 186 14.23 4.97 -4.07
CA GLU A 186 14.86 5.61 -2.91
C GLU A 186 13.85 5.92 -1.80
N LEU A 187 12.59 6.22 -2.15
CA LEU A 187 11.55 6.50 -1.15
C LEU A 187 10.91 5.26 -0.55
N PHE A 188 10.74 4.20 -1.33
CA PHE A 188 9.81 3.12 -0.96
C PHE A 188 10.47 1.74 -0.77
N THR A 189 11.69 1.55 -1.27
CA THR A 189 12.31 0.22 -1.39
C THR A 189 13.83 0.27 -1.22
N ALA A 190 14.35 1.24 -0.43
CA ALA A 190 15.79 1.40 -0.18
C ALA A 190 16.64 1.41 -1.47
N GLY A 191 16.12 2.05 -2.52
CA GLY A 191 16.78 2.16 -3.82
C GLY A 191 16.66 0.93 -4.73
N ASP A 192 15.93 -0.13 -4.35
CA ASP A 192 15.62 -1.24 -5.28
C ASP A 192 14.45 -0.87 -6.22
N PRO A 193 14.66 -0.71 -7.53
CA PRO A 193 13.59 -0.35 -8.45
C PRO A 193 12.59 -1.48 -8.72
N VAL A 194 12.91 -2.73 -8.37
CA VAL A 194 12.10 -3.91 -8.75
C VAL A 194 10.70 -3.87 -8.13
N PRO A 195 10.51 -3.69 -6.79
CA PRO A 195 9.16 -3.74 -6.22
C PRO A 195 8.31 -2.54 -6.64
N VAL A 196 8.91 -1.36 -6.84
CA VAL A 196 8.22 -0.18 -7.37
C VAL A 196 7.74 -0.42 -8.80
N ARG A 197 8.62 -0.92 -9.68
CA ARG A 197 8.27 -1.25 -11.07
C ARG A 197 7.12 -2.25 -11.12
N ASP A 198 7.18 -3.28 -10.29
CA ASP A 198 6.16 -4.33 -10.21
C ASP A 198 4.81 -3.78 -9.70
N ALA A 199 4.82 -2.90 -8.70
CA ALA A 199 3.62 -2.21 -8.23
C ALA A 199 2.99 -1.35 -9.34
N LEU A 200 3.80 -0.53 -10.03
CA LEU A 200 3.36 0.31 -11.15
C LEU A 200 2.80 -0.53 -12.31
N ALA A 201 3.47 -1.63 -12.64
CA ALA A 201 3.03 -2.63 -13.61
C ALA A 201 1.63 -3.19 -13.30
N ARG A 202 1.39 -3.58 -12.04
CA ARG A 202 0.08 -4.08 -11.58
C ARG A 202 -1.01 -3.00 -11.68
N LEU A 203 -0.69 -1.77 -11.28
CA LEU A 203 -1.62 -0.63 -11.37
C LEU A 203 -1.98 -0.30 -12.83
N ALA A 204 -1.00 -0.28 -13.73
CA ALA A 204 -1.20 -0.05 -15.16
C ALA A 204 -2.06 -1.15 -15.80
N ALA A 205 -1.79 -2.42 -15.49
CA ALA A 205 -2.59 -3.55 -15.95
C ALA A 205 -4.04 -3.48 -15.45
N MET A 206 -4.24 -3.11 -14.18
CA MET A 206 -5.58 -2.91 -13.61
C MET A 206 -6.33 -1.79 -14.34
N ARG A 207 -5.68 -0.66 -14.60
CA ARG A 207 -6.27 0.45 -15.34
C ARG A 207 -6.72 0.03 -16.74
N SER A 208 -5.84 -0.62 -17.51
CA SER A 208 -6.15 -1.09 -18.86
C SER A 208 -7.34 -2.07 -18.87
N TYR A 209 -7.38 -3.00 -17.90
CA TYR A 209 -8.48 -3.95 -17.76
C TYR A 209 -9.81 -3.27 -17.38
N LEU A 210 -9.80 -2.33 -16.42
CA LEU A 210 -11.01 -1.62 -15.99
C LEU A 210 -11.61 -0.79 -17.13
N ARG A 211 -10.76 -0.25 -18.02
CA ARG A 211 -11.17 0.43 -19.24
C ARG A 211 -11.90 -0.49 -20.21
N ASP A 212 -11.34 -1.67 -20.49
CA ASP A 212 -11.90 -2.63 -21.45
C ASP A 212 -13.31 -3.12 -21.05
N ILE A 213 -13.58 -3.18 -19.75
CA ILE A 213 -14.89 -3.58 -19.22
C ILE A 213 -15.81 -2.40 -18.89
N ASN A 214 -15.37 -1.16 -19.18
CA ASN A 214 -16.18 0.04 -18.97
C ASN A 214 -17.14 0.23 -20.15
N PRO A 215 -18.45 -0.02 -19.98
CA PRO A 215 -19.41 0.07 -21.08
C PRO A 215 -19.65 1.50 -21.58
N ALA A 216 -19.17 2.52 -20.86
CA ALA A 216 -19.26 3.92 -21.25
C ALA A 216 -18.12 4.36 -22.19
N GLU A 217 -17.12 3.52 -22.43
CA GLU A 217 -15.99 3.84 -23.31
C GLU A 217 -16.10 3.11 -24.66
N PRO A 218 -15.74 3.78 -25.78
CA PRO A 218 -15.77 3.15 -27.09
C PRO A 218 -14.81 1.95 -27.15
N PRO A 219 -15.23 0.80 -27.72
CA PRO A 219 -14.38 -0.39 -27.79
C PRO A 219 -13.12 -0.10 -28.61
N ARG A 220 -11.99 -0.72 -28.22
CA ARG A 220 -10.69 -0.60 -28.92
C ARG A 220 -10.89 -0.77 -30.43
N ARG A 221 -10.36 0.16 -31.23
CA ARG A 221 -10.18 -0.07 -32.68
C ARG A 221 -9.09 -1.13 -32.83
N VAL A 222 -9.51 -2.38 -32.90
CA VAL A 222 -8.60 -3.51 -33.16
C VAL A 222 -8.05 -3.34 -34.57
N ASP A 223 -6.80 -2.94 -34.67
CA ASP A 223 -6.09 -2.92 -35.95
C ASP A 223 -6.04 -4.35 -36.53
N ARG A 224 -6.58 -4.52 -37.74
CA ARG A 224 -6.88 -5.84 -38.34
C ARG A 224 -5.61 -6.68 -38.59
N HIS A 225 -4.43 -6.06 -38.54
CA HIS A 225 -3.14 -6.74 -38.67
C HIS A 225 -2.74 -7.60 -37.46
N ARG A 226 -3.28 -7.35 -36.25
CA ARG A 226 -2.82 -7.99 -35.00
C ARG A 226 -3.37 -9.40 -34.75
N ARG A 227 -4.43 -9.82 -35.46
CA ARG A 227 -5.08 -11.15 -35.26
C ARG A 227 -4.20 -12.36 -35.54
N ARG A 228 -3.10 -12.22 -36.28
CA ARG A 228 -2.21 -13.35 -36.61
C ARG A 228 -1.11 -13.62 -35.57
N HIS A 229 -0.72 -12.63 -34.78
CA HIS A 229 0.45 -12.76 -33.89
C HIS A 229 0.10 -13.21 -32.46
N ASP A 230 -1.09 -12.85 -31.97
CA ASP A 230 -1.53 -13.08 -30.57
C ASP A 230 -1.88 -14.54 -30.21
N ARG A 231 -1.99 -15.44 -31.19
CA ARG A 231 -2.27 -16.86 -30.92
C ARG A 231 -1.07 -17.61 -30.33
N ARG A 232 0.14 -17.04 -30.34
CA ARG A 232 1.38 -17.76 -29.97
C ARG A 232 1.98 -17.38 -28.61
N THR A 233 1.49 -16.31 -27.96
CA THR A 233 2.16 -15.76 -26.76
C THR A 233 1.20 -15.40 -25.61
N ALA A 234 0.05 -16.06 -25.52
CA ALA A 234 -0.92 -15.79 -24.46
C ALA A 234 -0.42 -16.25 -23.08
N LEU A 235 0.16 -15.33 -22.31
CA LEU A 235 0.28 -15.46 -20.86
C LEU A 235 -1.15 -15.54 -20.28
N ARG A 236 -1.47 -16.63 -19.59
CA ARG A 236 -2.81 -16.87 -19.03
C ARG A 236 -3.22 -15.73 -18.10
N PRO A 237 -4.38 -15.07 -18.32
CA PRO A 237 -4.88 -14.07 -17.39
C PRO A 237 -5.26 -14.72 -16.05
N ALA A 238 -4.94 -14.05 -14.93
CA ALA A 238 -5.33 -14.47 -13.58
C ALA A 238 -6.86 -14.74 -13.47
N PRO A 239 -7.30 -15.71 -12.64
CA PRO A 239 -8.68 -16.19 -12.60
C PRO A 239 -9.71 -15.09 -12.28
N PRO A 240 -10.94 -15.17 -12.83
CA PRO A 240 -11.98 -14.15 -12.70
C PRO A 240 -12.49 -13.91 -11.27
N ALA A 241 -12.26 -14.84 -10.33
CA ALA A 241 -12.67 -14.70 -8.93
C ALA A 241 -11.87 -13.61 -8.19
N ARG A 242 -10.54 -13.67 -8.23
CA ARG A 242 -9.63 -12.67 -7.61
C ARG A 242 -9.84 -11.25 -8.14
N ARG A 243 -10.31 -11.10 -9.38
CA ARG A 243 -10.52 -9.80 -10.04
C ARG A 243 -11.79 -9.07 -9.57
N ARG A 244 -12.80 -9.81 -9.10
CA ARG A 244 -14.03 -9.24 -8.54
C ARG A 244 -13.80 -8.72 -7.12
N GLU A 245 -12.89 -9.33 -6.37
CA GLU A 245 -12.52 -8.95 -5.00
C GLU A 245 -11.82 -7.59 -4.94
N ILE A 246 -10.86 -7.32 -5.85
CA ILE A 246 -10.22 -5.99 -5.98
C ILE A 246 -11.26 -4.89 -6.22
N ARG A 247 -12.22 -5.15 -7.12
CA ARG A 247 -13.30 -4.20 -7.43
C ARG A 247 -14.28 -4.03 -6.24
N ARG A 248 -14.46 -5.05 -5.41
CA ARG A 248 -15.31 -5.00 -4.21
C ARG A 248 -14.62 -4.24 -3.08
N ALA A 249 -13.32 -4.43 -2.89
CA ALA A 249 -12.50 -3.68 -1.93
C ALA A 249 -12.48 -2.17 -2.26
N LEU A 250 -12.29 -1.81 -3.53
CA LEU A 250 -12.30 -0.40 -3.96
C LEU A 250 -13.70 0.25 -3.97
N ARG A 251 -14.77 -0.54 -4.09
CA ARG A 251 -16.17 -0.05 -4.01
C ARG A 251 -16.72 0.02 -2.59
N HIS A 252 -16.16 -0.73 -1.64
CA HIS A 252 -16.56 -0.61 -0.23
C HIS A 252 -16.06 0.70 0.42
N SER A 253 -15.12 1.40 -0.18
CA SER A 253 -14.81 2.79 0.15
C SER A 253 -15.95 3.78 -0.14
N ASP A 254 -16.98 3.37 -0.91
CA ASP A 254 -18.12 4.18 -1.35
C ASP A 254 -19.38 4.01 -0.48
N ARG A 255 -19.36 3.09 0.47
CA ARG A 255 -20.45 2.90 1.43
C ARG A 255 -19.86 2.79 2.82
N GLY A 256 -19.87 3.90 3.55
CA GLY A 256 -19.77 3.87 5.00
C GLY A 256 -20.76 2.84 5.53
N GLY A 257 -20.22 1.76 6.10
CA GLY A 257 -20.96 0.95 7.04
C GLY A 257 -21.17 1.83 8.28
N ARG A 258 -22.44 2.09 8.59
CA ARG A 258 -22.85 2.40 9.96
C ARG A 258 -22.52 1.20 10.85
#